data_AF-A0A914L823-F1
#
_entry.id   AF-A0A914L823-F1
#
_cell.length_a   1.000
_cell.length_b   1.000
_cell.length_c   1.000
_cell.angle_alpha   90.00
_cell.angle_beta   90.00
_cell.angle_gamma   90.00
#
_symmetry.space_group_name_H-M   'P 1'
#
loop_
_entity.id
_entity.type
_entity.pdbx_description
1 polymer ?
#
loop_
_entity_poly.entity_id
_entity_poly.type
_entity_poly.pdbx_seq_one_letter_code
_entity_poly.pdbx_strand_id
1 'polypeptide(L)'
;MIELAKLRIENQDNQNYRAILKTMQTLGADRLSLAAELVIILAETVKKDSKLPSDGLNTKAACNKCSNTGENWVCLKCFEVYCSRYVEGHALAHTEETKHPLALSFADFSVWCYPCNSYIDNKVFDEAKEAAIKSKFGGKTEG
;
A
#
# COMPACT_ATOMS: atom_id res chain seq x y z
N MET A 1 13.34 3.25 14.96
CA MET A 1 14.41 3.85 14.12
C MET A 1 15.61 2.91 13.87
N ILE A 2 15.77 1.81 14.62
CA ILE A 2 16.92 0.88 14.47
C ILE A 2 16.58 -0.33 13.54
N GLU A 3 15.32 -0.74 13.43
CA GLU A 3 14.89 -1.85 12.53
C GLU A 3 15.03 -1.51 11.03
N LEU A 4 14.69 -0.29 10.62
CA LEU A 4 14.74 0.13 9.20
C LEU A 4 16.16 0.23 8.64
N ALA A 5 17.17 0.39 9.52
CA ALA A 5 18.57 0.38 9.11
C ALA A 5 19.08 -1.03 8.78
N LYS A 6 18.53 -2.07 9.43
CA LYS A 6 18.95 -3.47 9.21
C LYS A 6 18.53 -4.00 7.84
N LEU A 7 17.29 -3.73 7.40
CA LEU A 7 16.82 -4.07 6.05
C LEU A 7 17.62 -3.38 4.93
N ARG A 8 18.21 -2.21 5.21
CA ARG A 8 19.05 -1.47 4.26
C ARG A 8 20.45 -2.05 4.12
N ILE A 9 20.96 -2.69 5.18
CA ILE A 9 22.27 -3.34 5.23
C ILE A 9 22.20 -4.75 4.63
N GLU A 10 21.15 -5.53 4.92
CA GLU A 10 20.99 -6.90 4.39
C GLU A 10 20.90 -6.95 2.85
N ASN A 11 20.28 -5.95 2.22
CA ASN A 11 20.26 -5.85 0.75
C ASN A 11 21.56 -5.31 0.14
N GLN A 12 22.44 -4.70 0.94
CA GLN A 12 23.68 -4.13 0.44
C GLN A 12 24.74 -5.19 0.13
N ASP A 13 24.69 -6.39 0.69
CA ASP A 13 25.62 -7.48 0.32
C ASP A 13 25.11 -8.34 -0.85
N ASN A 14 23.91 -8.04 -1.37
CA ASN A 14 23.39 -8.67 -2.58
C ASN A 14 24.12 -8.12 -3.81
N GLN A 15 24.89 -8.97 -4.48
CA GLN A 15 25.64 -8.61 -5.70
C GLN A 15 24.76 -8.01 -6.80
N ASN A 16 23.48 -8.42 -6.89
CA ASN A 16 22.53 -7.86 -7.84
C ASN A 16 22.16 -6.42 -7.49
N TYR A 17 21.97 -6.12 -6.20
CA TYR A 17 21.67 -4.76 -5.73
C TYR A 17 22.87 -3.82 -5.96
N ARG A 18 24.10 -4.29 -5.74
CA ARG A 18 25.33 -3.52 -6.04
C ARG A 18 25.50 -3.26 -7.53
N ALA A 19 25.21 -4.25 -8.38
CA ALA A 19 25.27 -4.12 -9.83
C ALA A 19 24.25 -3.08 -10.34
N ILE A 20 23.01 -3.14 -9.84
CA ILE A 20 21.94 -2.18 -10.16
C ILE A 20 22.37 -0.75 -9.78
N LEU A 21 22.84 -0.52 -8.55
CA LEU A 21 23.31 0.80 -8.12
C LEU A 21 24.48 1.35 -8.96
N LYS A 22 25.41 0.49 -9.39
CA LYS A 22 26.56 0.88 -10.22
C LYS A 22 26.15 1.24 -11.65
N THR A 23 25.21 0.49 -12.23
CA THR A 23 24.62 0.81 -13.54
C THR A 23 23.86 2.13 -13.48
N MET A 24 23.10 2.38 -12.40
CA MET A 24 22.34 3.62 -12.22
C MET A 24 23.23 4.86 -12.10
N GLN A 25 24.34 4.76 -11.37
CA GLN A 25 25.36 5.83 -11.31
C GLN A 25 25.97 6.13 -12.68
N THR A 26 26.07 5.13 -13.56
CA THR A 26 26.61 5.28 -14.91
C THR A 26 25.61 5.95 -15.87
N LEU A 27 24.31 5.79 -15.63
CA LEU A 27 23.22 6.35 -16.44
C LEU A 27 22.82 7.78 -16.05
N GLY A 28 23.41 8.35 -14.99
CA GLY A 28 23.08 9.71 -14.53
C GLY A 28 21.68 9.86 -13.92
N ALA A 29 21.00 8.74 -13.66
CA ALA A 29 19.72 8.74 -12.96
C ALA A 29 19.96 8.92 -11.46
N ASP A 30 19.33 9.94 -10.87
CA ASP A 30 19.47 10.16 -9.42
C ASP A 30 18.68 9.09 -8.63
N ARG A 31 19.05 8.89 -7.36
CA ARG A 31 18.40 7.87 -6.52
C ARG A 31 16.91 8.16 -6.28
N LEU A 32 16.45 9.40 -6.49
CA LEU A 32 15.07 9.82 -6.27
C LEU A 32 14.17 9.39 -7.42
N SER A 33 14.62 9.63 -8.65
CA SER A 33 13.94 9.28 -9.91
C SER A 33 13.76 7.77 -10.05
N LEU A 34 14.76 6.98 -9.67
CA LEU A 34 14.65 5.52 -9.65
C LEU A 34 13.75 4.99 -8.52
N ALA A 35 13.76 5.64 -7.34
CA ALA A 35 12.84 5.27 -6.27
C ALA A 35 11.37 5.50 -6.70
N ALA A 36 11.10 6.57 -7.45
CA ALA A 36 9.79 6.83 -8.02
C ALA A 36 9.38 5.78 -9.08
N GLU A 37 10.30 5.41 -9.99
CA GLU A 37 10.03 4.35 -10.98
C GLU A 37 9.74 2.99 -10.33
N LEU A 38 10.49 2.60 -9.30
CA LEU A 38 10.27 1.36 -8.56
C LEU A 38 8.91 1.35 -7.83
N VAL A 39 8.46 2.51 -7.32
CA VAL A 39 7.13 2.67 -6.71
C VAL A 39 6.02 2.50 -7.76
N ILE A 40 6.22 3.02 -8.98
CA ILE A 40 5.25 2.84 -10.08
C ILE A 40 5.14 1.37 -10.46
N ILE A 41 6.28 0.69 -10.66
CA ILE A 41 6.32 -0.75 -10.98
C ILE A 41 5.62 -1.57 -9.90
N LEU A 42 5.86 -1.24 -8.61
CA LEU A 42 5.19 -1.88 -7.48
C LEU A 42 3.67 -1.70 -7.56
N ALA A 43 3.21 -0.47 -7.81
CA ALA A 43 1.78 -0.15 -7.89
C ALA A 43 1.09 -0.90 -9.03
N GLU A 44 1.69 -0.90 -10.22
CA GLU A 44 1.20 -1.62 -11.40
C GLU A 44 1.16 -3.14 -11.17
N THR A 45 2.20 -3.69 -10.53
CA THR A 45 2.27 -5.12 -10.20
C THR A 45 1.17 -5.53 -9.23
N VAL A 46 0.95 -4.73 -8.17
CA VAL A 46 -0.15 -4.97 -7.23
C VAL A 46 -1.49 -4.93 -7.95
N LYS A 47 -1.72 -3.92 -8.80
CA LYS A 47 -2.97 -3.81 -9.55
C LYS A 47 -3.19 -5.01 -10.47
N LYS A 48 -2.17 -5.42 -11.23
CA LYS A 48 -2.25 -6.54 -12.18
C LYS A 48 -2.70 -7.84 -11.52
N ASP A 49 -2.19 -8.11 -10.32
CA ASP A 49 -2.48 -9.33 -9.59
C ASP A 49 -3.68 -9.20 -8.63
N SER A 50 -4.37 -8.06 -8.66
CA SER A 50 -5.54 -7.79 -7.85
C SER A 50 -6.77 -7.64 -8.73
N LYS A 51 -7.89 -8.21 -8.28
CA LYS A 51 -9.19 -7.97 -8.91
C LYS A 51 -10.12 -7.44 -7.84
N LEU A 52 -10.65 -6.23 -8.07
CA LEU A 52 -11.63 -5.64 -7.17
C LEU A 52 -12.81 -6.61 -6.99
N PRO A 53 -13.32 -6.80 -5.76
CA PRO A 53 -14.51 -7.61 -5.54
C PRO A 53 -15.70 -7.08 -6.35
N SER A 54 -16.52 -7.97 -6.91
CA SER A 54 -17.70 -7.61 -7.72
C SER A 54 -18.68 -6.71 -6.95
N ASP A 55 -18.77 -6.91 -5.65
CA ASP A 55 -19.70 -6.22 -4.77
C ASP A 55 -19.13 -4.88 -4.27
N GLY A 56 -17.93 -4.51 -4.75
CA GLY A 56 -17.21 -3.29 -4.36
C GLY A 56 -16.52 -3.41 -3.00
N LEU A 57 -16.30 -2.26 -2.37
CA LEU A 57 -15.68 -2.15 -1.05
C LEU A 57 -16.72 -1.76 0.01
N ASN A 58 -16.52 -2.19 1.24
CA ASN A 58 -17.31 -1.76 2.39
C ASN A 58 -16.45 -0.93 3.35
N THR A 59 -16.56 0.39 3.30
CA THR A 59 -15.76 1.28 4.17
C THR A 59 -16.17 1.24 5.65
N LYS A 60 -17.24 0.50 5.98
CA LYS A 60 -17.68 0.24 7.36
C LYS A 60 -17.26 -1.14 7.86
N ALA A 61 -16.53 -1.91 7.05
CA ALA A 61 -16.05 -3.23 7.43
C ALA A 61 -15.13 -3.13 8.66
N ALA A 62 -15.33 -4.06 9.59
CA ALA A 62 -14.52 -4.19 10.78
C ALA A 62 -13.14 -4.79 10.47
N CYS A 63 -12.17 -4.55 11.33
CA CYS A 63 -10.88 -5.21 11.27
C CYS A 63 -11.05 -6.71 11.49
N ASN A 64 -10.47 -7.53 10.61
CA ASN A 64 -10.55 -9.00 10.64
C ASN A 64 -9.90 -9.65 11.89
N LYS A 65 -9.21 -8.88 12.74
CA LYS A 65 -8.53 -9.39 13.95
C LYS A 65 -9.16 -8.87 15.25
N CYS A 66 -9.44 -7.57 15.34
CA CYS A 66 -9.94 -6.94 16.59
C CYS A 66 -11.35 -6.35 16.49
N SER A 67 -12.06 -6.54 15.37
CA SER A 67 -13.43 -6.03 15.16
C SER A 67 -13.61 -4.50 15.23
N ASN A 68 -12.52 -3.74 15.33
CA ASN A 68 -12.55 -2.27 15.28
C ASN A 68 -13.13 -1.77 13.94
N THR A 69 -13.91 -0.69 13.95
CA THR A 69 -14.58 -0.13 12.75
C THR A 69 -14.07 1.26 12.33
N GLY A 70 -13.25 1.93 13.15
CA GLY A 70 -12.59 3.21 12.82
C GLY A 70 -11.18 3.01 12.28
N GLU A 71 -10.56 3.99 11.62
CA GLU A 71 -9.13 3.92 11.26
C GLU A 71 -8.71 2.61 10.53
N ASN A 72 -9.61 2.03 9.72
CA ASN A 72 -9.37 0.79 9.02
C ASN A 72 -8.81 1.02 7.61
N TRP A 73 -7.99 0.06 7.17
CA TRP A 73 -7.32 0.04 5.90
C TRP A 73 -7.67 -1.26 5.18
N VAL A 74 -7.90 -1.18 3.87
CA VAL A 74 -8.12 -2.35 3.02
C VAL A 74 -6.86 -2.66 2.22
N CYS A 75 -6.43 -3.91 2.22
CA CYS A 75 -5.31 -4.35 1.42
C CYS A 75 -5.65 -4.27 -0.08
N LEU A 76 -4.79 -3.63 -0.89
CA LEU A 76 -5.03 -3.47 -2.33
C LEU A 76 -4.69 -4.70 -3.17
N LYS A 77 -4.17 -5.77 -2.55
CA LYS A 77 -3.92 -7.07 -3.20
C LYS A 77 -5.06 -8.07 -2.95
N CYS A 78 -5.46 -8.25 -1.69
CA CYS A 78 -6.44 -9.27 -1.28
C CYS A 78 -7.77 -8.73 -0.73
N PHE A 79 -7.91 -7.40 -0.57
CA PHE A 79 -9.13 -6.75 -0.09
C PHE A 79 -9.60 -7.09 1.33
N GLU A 80 -8.75 -7.71 2.14
CA GLU A 80 -8.99 -7.87 3.57
C GLU A 80 -8.79 -6.55 4.33
N VAL A 81 -9.50 -6.39 5.45
CA VAL A 81 -9.58 -5.14 6.21
C VAL A 81 -8.91 -5.27 7.57
N TYR A 82 -8.01 -4.35 7.86
CA TYR A 82 -7.25 -4.33 9.10
C TYR A 82 -7.10 -2.91 9.67
N CYS A 83 -7.04 -2.80 11.00
CA CYS A 83 -6.91 -1.51 11.66
C CYS A 83 -5.51 -0.91 11.52
N SER A 84 -5.44 0.42 11.54
CA SER A 84 -4.19 1.17 11.43
C SER A 84 -3.26 0.97 12.63
N ARG A 85 -2.04 1.52 12.52
CA ARG A 85 -1.06 1.62 13.62
C ARG A 85 -1.52 2.48 14.81
N TYR A 86 -2.56 3.29 14.64
CA TYR A 86 -3.13 4.11 15.72
C TYR A 86 -4.20 3.35 16.53
N VAL A 87 -4.52 2.13 16.10
CA VAL A 87 -5.34 1.16 16.83
C VAL A 87 -4.40 0.02 17.26
N GLU A 88 -4.57 -1.21 16.74
CA GLU A 88 -3.73 -2.38 17.10
C GLU A 88 -2.68 -2.73 16.03
N GLY A 89 -2.58 -1.97 14.93
CA GLY A 89 -1.53 -2.17 13.92
C GLY A 89 -1.68 -3.41 13.03
N HIS A 90 -2.84 -4.06 13.01
CA HIS A 90 -3.05 -5.29 12.21
C HIS A 90 -2.81 -5.13 10.71
N ALA A 91 -2.92 -3.91 10.15
CA ALA A 91 -2.62 -3.70 8.74
C ALA A 91 -1.11 -3.84 8.45
N LEU A 92 -0.23 -3.43 9.40
CA LEU A 92 1.21 -3.68 9.31
C LEU A 92 1.51 -5.18 9.46
N ALA A 93 0.93 -5.82 10.48
CA ALA A 93 1.10 -7.26 10.70
C ALA A 93 0.70 -8.08 9.46
N HIS A 94 -0.43 -7.72 8.84
CA HIS A 94 -0.88 -8.32 7.57
C HIS A 94 0.16 -8.20 6.47
N THR A 95 0.76 -7.02 6.27
CA THR A 95 1.82 -6.84 5.28
C THR A 95 3.07 -7.68 5.60
N GLU A 96 3.45 -7.79 6.87
CA GLU A 96 4.59 -8.60 7.28
C GLU A 96 4.36 -10.10 7.04
N GLU A 97 3.14 -10.59 7.31
CA GLU A 97 2.73 -11.98 7.10
C GLU A 97 2.58 -12.35 5.62
N THR A 98 1.89 -11.51 4.85
CA THR A 98 1.47 -11.83 3.46
C THR A 98 2.37 -11.25 2.38
N LYS A 99 3.24 -10.30 2.74
CA LYS A 99 4.01 -9.47 1.80
C LYS A 99 3.13 -8.64 0.85
N HIS A 100 1.88 -8.36 1.22
CA HIS A 100 1.03 -7.43 0.49
C HIS A 100 1.41 -5.99 0.84
N PRO A 101 1.95 -5.20 -0.11
CA PRO A 101 2.73 -4.02 0.24
C PRO A 101 1.91 -2.73 0.35
N LEU A 102 0.67 -2.71 -0.14
CA LEU A 102 -0.15 -1.52 -0.30
C LEU A 102 -1.53 -1.68 0.35
N ALA A 103 -1.98 -0.63 1.03
CA ALA A 103 -3.31 -0.55 1.60
C ALA A 103 -3.95 0.82 1.36
N LEU A 104 -5.27 0.84 1.20
CA LEU A 104 -6.09 2.04 1.04
C LEU A 104 -6.80 2.36 2.36
N SER A 105 -6.69 3.59 2.82
CA SER A 105 -7.39 4.10 4.00
C SER A 105 -8.89 4.28 3.74
N PHE A 106 -9.74 3.78 4.62
CA PHE A 106 -11.18 4.09 4.59
C PHE A 106 -11.51 5.47 5.19
N ALA A 107 -10.56 6.12 5.87
CA ALA A 107 -10.76 7.45 6.44
C ALA A 107 -10.72 8.54 5.37
N ASP A 108 -9.71 8.50 4.51
CA ASP A 108 -9.36 9.60 3.60
C ASP A 108 -8.97 9.14 2.18
N PHE A 109 -9.07 7.84 1.88
CA PHE A 109 -8.73 7.24 0.58
C PHE A 109 -7.27 7.42 0.14
N SER A 110 -6.39 7.75 1.08
CA SER A 110 -4.95 7.72 0.86
C SER A 110 -4.46 6.27 0.69
N VAL A 111 -3.42 6.07 -0.14
CA VAL A 111 -2.77 4.77 -0.32
C VAL A 111 -1.41 4.80 0.37
N TRP A 112 -1.19 3.83 1.26
CA TRP A 112 0.08 3.68 1.98
C TRP A 112 0.90 2.52 1.41
N CYS A 113 2.18 2.76 1.14
CA CYS A 113 3.16 1.73 0.85
C CYS A 113 4.02 1.44 2.07
N TYR A 114 3.88 0.23 2.61
CA TYR A 114 4.63 -0.20 3.78
C TYR A 114 6.14 -0.33 3.50
N PRO A 115 6.61 -1.00 2.42
CA PRO A 115 8.04 -1.05 2.12
C PRO A 115 8.65 0.33 1.80
N CYS A 116 7.87 1.22 1.17
CA CYS A 116 8.32 2.55 0.79
C CYS A 116 8.32 3.52 1.97
N ASN A 117 7.53 3.23 3.01
CA ASN A 117 7.23 4.12 4.12
C ASN A 117 6.74 5.50 3.65
N SER A 118 5.85 5.51 2.66
CA SER A 118 5.33 6.71 2.03
C SER A 118 3.91 6.52 1.51
N TYR A 119 3.19 7.63 1.39
CA TYR A 119 1.96 7.67 0.62
C TYR A 119 2.29 7.60 -0.87
N ILE A 120 1.47 6.85 -1.61
CA ILE A 120 1.58 6.73 -3.06
C ILE A 120 0.33 7.32 -3.69
N ASP A 121 0.52 8.13 -4.72
CA ASP A 121 -0.57 8.55 -5.59
C ASP A 121 -0.31 8.05 -7.01
N ASN A 122 -1.18 7.17 -7.48
CA ASN A 122 -1.10 6.57 -8.81
C ASN A 122 -2.50 6.19 -9.29
N LYS A 123 -2.78 6.47 -10.57
CA LYS A 123 -4.07 6.25 -11.22
C LYS A 123 -4.50 4.78 -11.26
N VAL A 124 -3.57 3.83 -11.14
CA VAL A 124 -3.92 2.40 -11.08
C VAL A 124 -4.83 2.05 -9.90
N PHE A 125 -4.91 2.93 -8.88
CA PHE A 125 -5.79 2.78 -7.72
C PHE A 125 -7.10 3.56 -7.81
N ASP A 126 -7.37 4.29 -8.90
CA ASP A 126 -8.56 5.13 -9.04
C ASP A 126 -9.84 4.29 -8.92
N GLU A 127 -9.89 3.11 -9.56
CA GLU A 127 -11.03 2.18 -9.46
C GLU A 127 -11.33 1.77 -7.99
N ALA A 128 -10.29 1.49 -7.21
CA ALA A 128 -10.44 1.12 -5.80
C ALA A 128 -10.84 2.33 -4.92
N LYS A 129 -10.25 3.50 -5.19
CA LYS A 129 -10.62 4.76 -4.51
C LYS A 129 -12.08 5.12 -4.78
N GLU A 130 -12.52 5.05 -6.03
CA GLU A 130 -13.91 5.30 -6.44
C GLU A 130 -14.89 4.33 -5.77
N ALA A 131 -14.54 3.04 -5.71
CA ALA A 131 -15.35 2.05 -4.99
C ALA A 131 -15.48 2.38 -3.49
N ALA A 132 -14.40 2.80 -2.84
CA ALA A 132 -14.42 3.24 -1.44
C ALA A 132 -15.23 4.54 -1.25
N ILE A 133 -15.07 5.52 -2.14
CA ILE A 133 -15.81 6.79 -2.11
C ILE A 133 -17.32 6.53 -2.27
N LYS A 134 -17.70 5.70 -3.24
CA LYS A 134 -19.10 5.29 -3.45
C LYS A 134 -19.67 4.60 -2.22
N SER A 135 -18.91 3.69 -1.61
CA SER A 135 -19.30 3.01 -0.37
C SER A 135 -19.51 3.99 0.79
N LYS A 136 -18.63 4.99 0.93
CA LYS A 136 -18.67 5.95 2.04
C LYS A 136 -19.75 7.01 1.90
N PHE A 137 -20.01 7.49 0.68
CA PHE A 137 -20.88 8.66 0.44
C PHE A 137 -22.07 8.41 -0.47
N GLY A 138 -22.07 7.36 -1.30
CA GLY A 138 -23.07 7.10 -2.33
C GLY A 138 -24.49 6.80 -1.83
N GLY A 139 -24.72 6.79 -0.52
CA GLY A 139 -26.05 6.68 0.10
C GLY A 139 -26.72 8.02 0.43
N LYS A 140 -26.12 9.16 0.09
CA LYS A 140 -26.76 10.49 0.26
C LYS A 140 -27.23 11.02 -1.09
N THR A 141 -28.39 10.56 -1.54
CA THR A 141 -29.25 11.42 -2.37
C THR A 141 -29.87 12.45 -1.46
N GLU A 142 -29.61 13.70 -1.79
CA GLU A 142 -30.11 14.92 -1.18
C GLU A 142 -31.64 14.86 -1.02
N GLY A 143 -32.12 15.31 0.14
CA GLY A 143 -33.52 15.69 0.38
C GLY A 143 -33.59 17.19 0.57
#